data_AF-A0A3D3A7G6-F1
#
_entry.id   AF-A0A3D3A7G6-F1
#
_cell.length_a   1.000
_cell.length_b   1.000
_cell.length_c   1.000
_cell.angle_alpha   90.00
_cell.angle_beta   90.00
_cell.angle_gamma   90.00
#
_symmetry.space_group_name_H-M   'P 1'
#
loop_
_entity.id
_entity.type
_entity.pdbx_description
1 polymer ?
#
loop_
_entity_poly.entity_id
_entity_poly.type
_entity_poly.pdbx_seq_one_letter_code
_entity_poly.pdbx_strand_id
1 'polypeptide(L)'
;RTALPAVYNSYDRLGADSGNATHDNLRALLNPLYGTSFCLVDALQTEAFHNAEQVVILSASSKTAIGLAFGLSQIAGDRPAIIGLTSPSNVGFVEKTGSYDMAIGYDDLAALPNKPSVLVDMSGNRAVIGAVHGALGDNMRWCHNVGLTHWDDSESKKDPAAAQFIEQRSAMFFAPDHIARRAKEWGPLDFNQKVAGFLADGMAHAGGWMLVHETKGLAQFEPIYARVVKGDMRAEEGIIVTP
;
A
#
# COMPACT_ATOMS: atom_id res chain seq x y z
N ARG A 1 -14.15 11.09 -23.34
CA ARG A 1 -14.12 10.50 -21.99
C ARG A 1 -13.59 9.09 -22.13
N THR A 2 -12.44 8.78 -21.55
CA THR A 2 -11.94 7.40 -21.47
C THR A 2 -12.87 6.60 -20.56
N ALA A 3 -13.21 5.37 -20.94
CA ALA A 3 -13.97 4.49 -20.07
C ALA A 3 -13.11 4.16 -18.82
N LEU A 4 -13.68 4.32 -17.63
CA LEU A 4 -13.02 3.89 -16.40
C LEU A 4 -12.85 2.37 -16.42
N PRO A 5 -11.75 1.81 -15.88
CA PRO A 5 -11.56 0.37 -15.80
C PRO A 5 -12.77 -0.33 -15.17
N ALA A 6 -13.21 -1.45 -15.77
CA ALA A 6 -14.42 -2.18 -15.36
C ALA A 6 -14.38 -2.64 -13.89
N VAL A 7 -13.18 -2.92 -13.38
CA VAL A 7 -12.96 -3.31 -11.98
C VAL A 7 -13.41 -2.24 -10.98
N TYR A 8 -13.33 -0.96 -11.33
CA TYR A 8 -13.79 0.14 -10.47
C TYR A 8 -15.32 0.32 -10.49
N ASN A 9 -16.03 -0.42 -11.34
CA ASN A 9 -17.48 -0.32 -11.51
C ASN A 9 -18.20 -1.64 -11.17
N SER A 10 -17.51 -2.57 -10.51
CA SER A 10 -18.07 -3.87 -10.12
C SER A 10 -18.44 -3.86 -8.63
N TYR A 11 -19.61 -4.41 -8.30
CA TYR A 11 -20.13 -4.48 -6.93
C TYR A 11 -20.54 -5.91 -6.61
N ASP A 12 -20.00 -6.46 -5.52
CA ASP A 12 -20.41 -7.76 -5.01
C ASP A 12 -21.51 -7.59 -3.97
N ARG A 13 -22.61 -8.33 -4.13
CA ARG A 13 -23.67 -8.37 -3.12
C ARG A 13 -23.26 -9.34 -2.01
N LEU A 14 -23.11 -8.81 -0.81
CA LEU A 14 -22.96 -9.63 0.39
C LEU A 14 -24.32 -10.31 0.69
N GLY A 15 -24.33 -11.64 0.81
CA GLY A 15 -25.53 -12.42 1.12
C GLY A 15 -26.05 -12.19 2.54
N ALA A 16 -27.32 -12.49 2.79
CA ALA A 16 -27.99 -12.24 4.08
C ALA A 16 -27.31 -12.89 5.30
N ASP A 17 -26.55 -13.98 5.09
CA ASP A 17 -25.87 -14.73 6.15
C ASP A 17 -24.44 -14.23 6.48
N SER A 18 -24.02 -13.10 5.90
CA SER A 18 -22.66 -12.54 6.10
C SER A 18 -22.53 -11.52 7.26
N GLY A 19 -23.57 -11.39 8.10
CA GLY A 19 -23.77 -10.32 9.08
C GLY A 19 -22.79 -10.27 10.26
N ASN A 20 -21.52 -10.01 10.00
CA ASN A 20 -20.57 -9.55 11.00
C ASN A 20 -20.19 -8.10 10.67
N ALA A 21 -20.86 -7.15 11.33
CA ALA A 21 -20.65 -5.72 11.11
C ALA A 21 -19.17 -5.28 11.25
N THR A 22 -18.41 -5.92 12.14
CA THR A 22 -16.97 -5.66 12.27
C THR A 22 -16.22 -6.09 11.01
N HIS A 23 -16.51 -7.29 10.46
CA HIS A 23 -15.93 -7.72 9.19
C HIS A 23 -16.41 -6.87 8.01
N ASP A 24 -17.66 -6.40 8.02
CA ASP A 24 -18.18 -5.53 6.96
C ASP A 24 -17.49 -4.17 6.96
N ASN A 25 -17.23 -3.60 8.13
CA ASN A 25 -16.47 -2.36 8.29
C ASN A 25 -15.01 -2.53 7.81
N LEU A 26 -14.34 -3.60 8.21
CA LEU A 26 -12.99 -3.92 7.70
C LEU A 26 -12.99 -4.08 6.19
N ARG A 27 -13.99 -4.78 5.63
CA ARG A 27 -14.12 -4.96 4.18
C ARG A 27 -14.33 -3.62 3.47
N ALA A 28 -15.20 -2.76 3.98
CA ALA A 28 -15.43 -1.44 3.41
C ALA A 28 -14.16 -0.58 3.39
N LEU A 29 -13.34 -0.66 4.44
CA LEU A 29 -12.09 0.09 4.57
C LEU A 29 -10.94 -0.49 3.72
N LEU A 30 -10.82 -1.81 3.63
CA LEU A 30 -9.61 -2.47 3.14
C LEU A 30 -9.76 -3.10 1.76
N ASN A 31 -10.95 -3.55 1.36
CA ASN A 31 -11.16 -4.21 0.07
C ASN A 31 -10.60 -3.43 -1.14
N PRO A 32 -10.86 -2.11 -1.29
CA PRO A 32 -10.29 -1.36 -2.41
C PRO A 32 -8.76 -1.22 -2.35
N LEU A 33 -8.16 -1.35 -1.16
CA LEU A 33 -6.74 -1.14 -0.93
C LEU A 33 -5.95 -2.45 -1.08
N TYR A 34 -6.41 -3.51 -0.44
CA TYR A 34 -5.75 -4.81 -0.38
C TYR A 34 -5.80 -5.55 -1.73
N GLY A 35 -6.79 -5.25 -2.59
CA GLY A 35 -6.74 -5.71 -3.98
C GLY A 35 -5.51 -5.20 -4.73
N THR A 36 -5.10 -3.94 -4.49
CA THR A 36 -3.85 -3.39 -5.03
C THR A 36 -2.63 -4.06 -4.40
N SER A 37 -2.65 -4.29 -3.08
CA SER A 37 -1.58 -5.00 -2.36
C SER A 37 -1.35 -6.40 -2.93
N PHE A 38 -2.42 -7.18 -3.18
CA PHE A 38 -2.32 -8.49 -3.83
C PHE A 38 -1.65 -8.40 -5.20
N CYS A 39 -2.06 -7.43 -6.02
CA CYS A 39 -1.47 -7.24 -7.35
C CYS A 39 0.03 -6.93 -7.27
N LEU A 40 0.45 -6.13 -6.30
CA LEU A 40 1.88 -5.82 -6.07
C LEU A 40 2.68 -7.03 -5.62
N VAL A 41 2.13 -7.85 -4.70
CA VAL A 41 2.76 -9.10 -4.26
C VAL A 41 2.98 -10.06 -5.44
N ASP A 42 1.96 -10.21 -6.28
CA ASP A 42 2.06 -11.06 -7.48
C ASP A 42 3.03 -10.49 -8.53
N ALA A 43 3.00 -9.18 -8.77
CA ALA A 43 3.92 -8.53 -9.71
C ALA A 43 5.38 -8.71 -9.27
N LEU A 44 5.68 -8.38 -8.01
CA LEU A 44 7.03 -8.51 -7.46
C LEU A 44 7.56 -9.95 -7.56
N GLN A 45 6.75 -10.97 -7.25
CA GLN A 45 7.16 -12.36 -7.40
C GLN A 45 7.37 -12.76 -8.86
N THR A 46 6.51 -12.30 -9.77
CA THR A 46 6.60 -12.60 -11.21
C THR A 46 7.83 -11.96 -11.85
N GLU A 47 8.22 -10.79 -11.36
CA GLU A 47 9.42 -10.06 -11.76
C GLU A 47 10.68 -10.56 -11.03
N ALA A 48 10.57 -11.65 -10.24
CA ALA A 48 11.62 -12.20 -9.40
C ALA A 48 12.28 -11.13 -8.51
N PHE A 49 11.49 -10.17 -8.03
CA PHE A 49 11.91 -9.01 -7.25
C PHE A 49 13.02 -8.19 -7.90
N HIS A 50 13.19 -8.28 -9.22
CA HIS A 50 14.35 -7.74 -9.95
C HIS A 50 15.71 -8.20 -9.36
N ASN A 51 15.75 -9.43 -8.82
CA ASN A 51 16.89 -10.00 -8.10
C ASN A 51 17.35 -9.13 -6.90
N ALA A 52 16.40 -8.45 -6.24
CA ALA A 52 16.66 -7.68 -5.04
C ALA A 52 16.82 -8.58 -3.80
N GLU A 53 17.60 -8.09 -2.84
CA GLU A 53 17.75 -8.67 -1.50
C GLU A 53 16.79 -8.03 -0.49
N GLN A 54 16.18 -6.89 -0.83
CA GLN A 54 15.17 -6.24 -0.02
C GLN A 54 14.07 -5.56 -0.87
N VAL A 55 12.85 -5.56 -0.34
CA VAL A 55 11.74 -4.72 -0.80
C VAL A 55 11.62 -3.53 0.15
N VAL A 56 11.77 -2.32 -0.38
CA VAL A 56 11.64 -1.09 0.41
C VAL A 56 10.30 -0.43 0.09
N ILE A 57 9.42 -0.34 1.10
CA ILE A 57 8.05 0.16 0.95
C ILE A 57 7.96 1.54 1.59
N LEU A 58 7.73 2.57 0.77
CA LEU A 58 7.56 3.95 1.25
C LEU A 58 6.09 4.18 1.65
N SER A 59 5.88 5.07 2.61
CA SER A 59 4.60 5.27 3.30
C SER A 59 4.11 3.97 3.95
N ALA A 60 5.01 3.32 4.68
CA ALA A 60 4.80 1.99 5.28
C ALA A 60 3.64 1.93 6.29
N SER A 61 3.19 3.07 6.82
CA SER A 61 1.99 3.12 7.68
C SER A 61 0.68 3.24 6.91
N SER A 62 0.71 3.35 5.57
CA SER A 62 -0.51 3.35 4.76
C SER A 62 -1.12 1.94 4.68
N LYS A 63 -2.45 1.87 4.61
CA LYS A 63 -3.18 0.60 4.61
C LYS A 63 -2.80 -0.29 3.41
N THR A 64 -2.57 0.29 2.23
CA THR A 64 -2.09 -0.46 1.06
C THR A 64 -0.67 -1.01 1.27
N ALA A 65 0.23 -0.23 1.88
CA ALA A 65 1.59 -0.67 2.20
C ALA A 65 1.59 -1.81 3.23
N ILE A 66 0.76 -1.71 4.27
CA ILE A 66 0.61 -2.76 5.29
C ILE A 66 0.08 -4.04 4.64
N GLY A 67 -0.93 -3.95 3.77
CA GLY A 67 -1.42 -5.09 3.00
C GLY A 67 -0.33 -5.74 2.14
N LEU A 68 0.53 -4.94 1.51
CA LEU A 68 1.66 -5.43 0.71
C LEU A 68 2.67 -6.16 1.60
N ALA A 69 3.10 -5.53 2.70
CA ALA A 69 4.03 -6.13 3.64
C ALA A 69 3.49 -7.44 4.23
N PHE A 70 2.20 -7.45 4.59
CA PHE A 70 1.49 -8.66 5.03
C PHE A 70 1.62 -9.74 3.96
N GLY A 71 1.23 -9.46 2.71
CA GLY A 71 1.32 -10.43 1.63
C GLY A 71 2.72 -10.98 1.36
N LEU A 72 3.73 -10.10 1.37
CA LEU A 72 5.12 -10.51 1.22
C LEU A 72 5.58 -11.39 2.39
N SER A 73 5.14 -11.08 3.62
CA SER A 73 5.49 -11.88 4.81
C SER A 73 4.92 -13.31 4.78
N GLN A 74 3.85 -13.54 4.00
CA GLN A 74 3.22 -14.85 3.83
C GLN A 74 3.90 -15.73 2.76
N ILE A 75 4.88 -15.22 2.02
CA ILE A 75 5.60 -16.01 1.02
C ILE A 75 6.40 -17.10 1.74
N ALA A 76 6.17 -18.35 1.35
CA ALA A 76 6.91 -19.49 1.89
C ALA A 76 8.32 -19.57 1.30
N GLY A 77 9.31 -19.86 2.15
CA GLY A 77 10.71 -20.00 1.73
C GLY A 77 11.46 -18.67 1.71
N ASP A 78 12.49 -18.61 0.87
CA ASP A 78 13.36 -17.43 0.78
C ASP A 78 12.64 -16.29 0.05
N ARG A 79 12.60 -15.13 0.72
CA ARG A 79 12.09 -13.86 0.18
C ARG A 79 13.05 -12.72 0.53
N PRO A 80 13.04 -11.60 -0.22
CA PRO A 80 13.76 -10.41 0.18
C PRO A 80 13.28 -9.88 1.55
N ALA A 81 14.16 -9.15 2.25
CA ALA A 81 13.78 -8.46 3.49
C ALA A 81 12.75 -7.36 3.21
N ILE A 82 11.73 -7.22 4.06
CA ILE A 82 10.65 -6.24 3.92
C ILE A 82 10.96 -5.04 4.81
N ILE A 83 11.37 -3.93 4.19
CA ILE A 83 11.78 -2.71 4.88
C ILE A 83 10.70 -1.65 4.70
N GLY A 84 10.15 -1.14 5.80
CA GLY A 84 9.15 -0.07 5.80
C GLY A 84 9.78 1.29 6.08
N LEU A 85 9.57 2.27 5.19
CA LEU A 85 9.90 3.67 5.43
C LEU A 85 8.64 4.49 5.72
N THR A 86 8.63 5.25 6.82
CA THR A 86 7.48 6.07 7.23
C THR A 86 7.92 7.32 7.99
N SER A 87 6.96 8.17 8.40
CA SER A 87 7.26 9.30 9.28
C SER A 87 7.74 8.81 10.65
N PRO A 88 8.59 9.58 11.36
CA PRO A 88 9.18 9.13 12.63
C PRO A 88 8.11 8.76 13.67
N SER A 89 7.00 9.51 13.69
CA SER A 89 5.84 9.28 14.57
C SER A 89 5.14 7.93 14.34
N ASN A 90 5.30 7.32 13.16
CA ASN A 90 4.61 6.10 12.76
C ASN A 90 5.49 4.85 12.81
N VAL A 91 6.80 4.96 13.05
CA VAL A 91 7.73 3.80 13.06
C VAL A 91 7.25 2.73 14.04
N GLY A 92 6.98 3.11 15.29
CA GLY A 92 6.51 2.16 16.30
C GLY A 92 5.12 1.57 16.00
N PHE A 93 4.29 2.24 15.20
CA PHE A 93 3.03 1.65 14.70
C PHE A 93 3.31 0.62 13.59
N VAL A 94 4.18 0.94 12.63
CA VAL A 94 4.58 0.02 11.55
C VAL A 94 5.17 -1.27 12.12
N GLU A 95 6.04 -1.18 13.12
CA GLU A 95 6.57 -2.37 13.82
C GLU A 95 5.45 -3.22 14.45
N LYS A 96 4.47 -2.60 15.11
CA LYS A 96 3.34 -3.29 15.73
C LYS A 96 2.44 -4.02 14.75
N THR A 97 2.45 -3.65 13.47
CA THR A 97 1.71 -4.42 12.44
C THR A 97 2.29 -5.82 12.24
N GLY A 98 3.57 -6.05 12.59
CA GLY A 98 4.19 -7.36 12.54
C GLY A 98 4.44 -7.92 11.14
N SER A 99 4.35 -7.09 10.10
CA SER A 99 4.53 -7.50 8.69
C SER A 99 5.85 -7.06 8.05
N TYR A 100 6.63 -6.23 8.75
CA TYR A 100 7.91 -5.71 8.29
C TYR A 100 9.05 -6.39 9.06
N ASP A 101 10.15 -6.68 8.37
CA ASP A 101 11.36 -7.16 9.04
C ASP A 101 12.11 -6.00 9.71
N MET A 102 11.92 -4.77 9.20
CA MET A 102 12.47 -3.54 9.78
C MET A 102 11.62 -2.32 9.39
N ALA A 103 11.46 -1.38 10.31
CA ALA A 103 10.81 -0.09 10.07
C ALA A 103 11.79 1.06 10.34
N ILE A 104 11.84 2.04 9.46
CA ILE A 104 12.78 3.16 9.51
C ILE A 104 12.02 4.48 9.31
N GLY A 105 12.41 5.50 10.06
CA GLY A 105 11.92 6.87 9.88
C GLY A 105 12.56 7.53 8.67
N TYR A 106 11.82 8.38 7.94
CA TYR A 106 12.39 9.14 6.82
C TYR A 106 13.56 10.06 7.23
N ASP A 107 13.67 10.41 8.50
CA ASP A 107 14.76 11.19 9.10
C ASP A 107 16.02 10.37 9.40
N ASP A 108 15.95 9.03 9.34
CA ASP A 108 17.05 8.11 9.64
C ASP A 108 17.37 7.19 8.45
N LEU A 109 17.44 7.75 7.24
CA LEU A 109 17.81 6.99 6.04
C LEU A 109 19.21 6.34 6.12
N ALA A 110 20.06 6.77 7.03
CA ALA A 110 21.36 6.14 7.28
C ALA A 110 21.23 4.70 7.81
N ALA A 111 20.10 4.36 8.45
CA ALA A 111 19.80 3.00 8.89
C ALA A 111 19.38 2.06 7.75
N LEU A 112 19.03 2.58 6.57
CA LEU A 112 18.62 1.77 5.42
C LEU A 112 19.82 0.96 4.89
N PRO A 113 19.77 -0.39 4.85
CA PRO A 113 20.85 -1.19 4.32
C PRO A 113 21.05 -0.89 2.84
N ASN A 114 22.30 -0.59 2.44
CA ASN A 114 22.60 -0.34 1.03
C ASN A 114 22.79 -1.66 0.27
N LYS A 115 21.67 -2.34 -0.03
CA LYS A 115 21.61 -3.63 -0.73
C LYS A 115 20.76 -3.54 -1.99
N PRO A 116 20.91 -4.46 -2.97
CA PRO A 116 20.01 -4.57 -4.12
C PRO A 116 18.55 -4.52 -3.68
N SER A 117 17.81 -3.52 -4.17
CA SER A 117 16.48 -3.17 -3.67
C SER A 117 15.48 -3.01 -4.80
N VAL A 118 14.27 -3.51 -4.59
CA VAL A 118 13.09 -3.05 -5.33
C VAL A 118 12.25 -2.18 -4.41
N LEU A 119 11.76 -1.05 -4.92
CA LEU A 119 11.00 -0.09 -4.16
C LEU A 119 9.52 -0.17 -4.56
N VAL A 120 8.65 0.08 -3.59
CA VAL A 120 7.24 0.37 -3.85
C VAL A 120 6.90 1.69 -3.16
N ASP A 121 6.66 2.72 -3.97
CA ASP A 121 6.32 4.05 -3.47
C ASP A 121 4.81 4.27 -3.40
N MET A 122 4.31 4.40 -2.17
CA MET A 122 2.93 4.81 -1.88
C MET A 122 2.84 6.27 -1.40
N SER A 123 3.98 6.95 -1.24
CA SER A 123 4.04 8.32 -0.72
C SER A 123 3.74 9.36 -1.77
N GLY A 124 4.20 9.14 -3.01
CA GLY A 124 4.14 10.13 -4.08
C GLY A 124 4.97 11.40 -3.82
N ASN A 125 5.72 11.45 -2.72
CA ASN A 125 6.50 12.62 -2.32
C ASN A 125 7.87 12.58 -3.01
N ARG A 126 8.13 13.57 -3.88
CA ARG A 126 9.34 13.59 -4.73
C ARG A 126 10.64 13.74 -3.93
N ALA A 127 10.61 14.45 -2.82
CA ALA A 127 11.77 14.60 -1.95
C ALA A 127 12.11 13.26 -1.28
N VAL A 128 11.11 12.57 -0.73
CA VAL A 128 11.28 11.28 -0.05
C VAL A 128 11.81 10.23 -1.02
N ILE A 129 11.12 10.01 -2.15
CA ILE A 129 11.55 9.00 -3.14
C ILE A 129 12.93 9.33 -3.72
N GLY A 130 13.21 10.62 -3.98
CA GLY A 130 14.52 11.07 -4.44
C GLY A 130 15.64 10.77 -3.43
N ALA A 131 15.42 11.07 -2.15
CA ALA A 131 16.38 10.77 -1.08
C ALA A 131 16.67 9.26 -0.97
N VAL A 132 15.64 8.40 -1.06
CA VAL A 132 15.81 6.94 -1.03
C VAL A 132 16.55 6.44 -2.28
N HIS A 133 16.22 6.97 -3.47
CA HIS A 133 16.91 6.63 -4.71
C HIS A 133 18.39 7.03 -4.64
N GLY A 134 18.70 8.21 -4.11
CA GLY A 134 20.07 8.68 -3.93
C GLY A 134 20.84 7.84 -2.91
N ALA A 135 20.22 7.47 -1.79
CA ALA A 135 20.84 6.64 -0.75
C ALA A 135 21.21 5.24 -1.27
N LEU A 136 20.36 4.64 -2.12
CA LEU A 136 20.59 3.32 -2.69
C LEU A 136 21.43 3.35 -3.97
N GLY A 137 21.39 4.45 -4.75
CA GLY A 137 22.15 4.60 -5.99
C GLY A 137 21.99 3.40 -6.93
N ASP A 138 23.09 2.76 -7.30
CA ASP A 138 23.10 1.59 -8.20
C ASP A 138 22.35 0.38 -7.64
N ASN A 139 22.25 0.27 -6.32
CA ASN A 139 21.53 -0.83 -5.66
C ASN A 139 20.01 -0.70 -5.77
N MET A 140 19.46 0.47 -6.12
CA MET A 140 18.04 0.59 -6.47
C MET A 140 17.78 -0.07 -7.83
N ARG A 141 17.22 -1.28 -7.86
CA ARG A 141 16.99 -2.05 -9.09
C ARG A 141 15.77 -1.57 -9.86
N TRP A 142 14.69 -1.30 -9.15
CA TRP A 142 13.41 -0.88 -9.72
C TRP A 142 12.54 -0.17 -8.67
N CYS A 143 11.63 0.70 -9.11
CA CYS A 143 10.63 1.34 -8.27
C CYS A 143 9.25 1.33 -8.94
N HIS A 144 8.29 0.68 -8.27
CA HIS A 144 6.87 0.76 -8.60
C HIS A 144 6.24 1.95 -7.87
N ASN A 145 5.82 2.97 -8.62
CA ASN A 145 5.11 4.13 -8.07
C ASN A 145 3.60 3.85 -8.08
N VAL A 146 2.96 3.92 -6.93
CA VAL A 146 1.54 3.57 -6.75
C VAL A 146 0.72 4.84 -6.45
N GLY A 147 -0.47 4.94 -7.03
CA GLY A 147 -1.43 6.01 -6.71
C GLY A 147 -1.22 7.36 -7.40
N LEU A 148 -0.17 7.56 -8.21
CA LEU A 148 0.06 8.81 -8.94
C LEU A 148 -0.79 8.91 -10.22
N THR A 149 -2.00 9.46 -10.10
CA THR A 149 -2.62 10.22 -11.20
C THR A 149 -2.40 11.70 -10.91
N HIS A 150 -1.32 12.27 -11.48
CA HIS A 150 -1.00 13.70 -11.45
C HIS A 150 -1.33 14.43 -10.12
N TRP A 151 -0.72 14.01 -9.00
CA TRP A 151 -0.67 14.88 -7.83
C TRP A 151 0.42 15.93 -8.06
N ASP A 152 0.02 17.18 -8.30
CA ASP A 152 0.97 18.27 -8.51
C ASP A 152 1.53 18.76 -7.18
N ASP A 153 2.40 17.95 -6.58
CA ASP A 153 3.16 18.37 -5.42
C ASP A 153 4.39 19.19 -5.87
N SER A 154 4.11 20.44 -6.25
CA SER A 154 5.14 21.38 -6.71
C SER A 154 6.16 21.73 -5.62
N GLU A 155 5.85 21.50 -4.34
CA GLU A 155 6.75 21.81 -3.22
C GLU A 155 7.79 20.72 -3.03
N SER A 156 7.41 19.44 -2.98
CA SER A 156 8.42 18.37 -2.85
C SER A 156 9.37 18.29 -4.04
N LYS A 157 8.97 18.79 -5.22
CA LYS A 157 9.85 18.90 -6.40
C LYS A 157 10.96 19.95 -6.26
N LYS A 158 10.81 20.93 -5.35
CA LYS A 158 11.83 21.97 -5.11
C LYS A 158 12.95 21.51 -4.18
N ASP A 159 12.72 20.42 -3.44
CA ASP A 159 13.72 19.86 -2.55
C ASP A 159 14.93 19.33 -3.36
N PRO A 160 16.18 19.62 -2.95
CA PRO A 160 17.36 19.08 -3.63
C PRO A 160 17.37 17.55 -3.76
N ALA A 161 16.80 16.83 -2.80
CA ALA A 161 16.71 15.37 -2.84
C ALA A 161 15.83 14.89 -4.01
N ALA A 162 14.83 15.67 -4.42
CA ALA A 162 13.98 15.31 -5.56
C ALA A 162 14.74 15.19 -6.88
N ALA A 163 15.89 15.86 -7.01
CA ALA A 163 16.77 15.75 -8.18
C ALA A 163 17.49 14.39 -8.26
N GLN A 164 17.53 13.62 -7.18
CA GLN A 164 18.14 12.29 -7.12
C GLN A 164 17.20 11.18 -7.60
N PHE A 165 15.96 11.51 -7.99
CA PHE A 165 15.04 10.52 -8.52
C PHE A 165 15.53 9.91 -9.85
N ILE A 166 15.74 8.60 -9.82
CA ILE A 166 16.14 7.79 -10.98
C ILE A 166 14.92 7.37 -11.80
N GLU A 167 14.60 8.14 -12.84
CA GLU A 167 13.44 7.91 -13.71
C GLU A 167 13.55 6.63 -14.55
N GLN A 168 14.75 6.28 -15.03
CA GLN A 168 14.97 5.14 -15.92
C GLN A 168 14.67 3.77 -15.28
N ARG A 169 14.60 3.72 -13.95
CA ARG A 169 14.31 2.51 -13.16
C ARG A 169 13.03 2.64 -12.34
N SER A 170 12.13 3.55 -12.76
CA SER A 170 10.87 3.81 -12.06
C SER A 170 9.70 3.81 -13.03
N ALA A 171 8.59 3.19 -12.65
CA ALA A 171 7.37 3.22 -13.45
C ALA A 171 6.12 3.30 -12.56
N MET A 172 5.05 3.83 -13.12
CA MET A 172 3.74 3.78 -12.49
C MET A 172 3.23 2.33 -12.45
N PHE A 173 2.81 1.85 -11.29
CA PHE A 173 2.10 0.60 -11.14
C PHE A 173 0.59 0.86 -11.17
N PHE A 174 -0.07 0.43 -12.24
CA PHE A 174 -1.50 0.58 -12.40
C PHE A 174 -2.21 -0.76 -12.18
N ALA A 175 -2.74 -0.95 -10.97
CA ALA A 175 -3.38 -2.21 -10.56
C ALA A 175 -4.46 -2.72 -11.54
N PRO A 176 -5.32 -1.89 -12.16
CA PRO A 176 -6.31 -2.37 -13.12
C PRO A 176 -5.72 -3.11 -14.32
N ASP A 177 -4.58 -2.68 -14.84
CA ASP A 177 -3.91 -3.36 -15.96
C ASP A 177 -3.42 -4.74 -15.52
N HIS A 178 -2.89 -4.83 -14.30
CA HIS A 178 -2.47 -6.10 -13.71
C HIS A 178 -3.66 -7.05 -13.50
N ILE A 179 -4.78 -6.54 -12.99
CA ILE A 179 -6.02 -7.29 -12.81
C ILE A 179 -6.52 -7.82 -14.15
N ALA A 180 -6.60 -6.96 -15.18
CA ALA A 180 -7.05 -7.35 -16.51
C ALA A 180 -6.15 -8.44 -17.13
N ARG A 181 -4.84 -8.31 -16.97
CA ARG A 181 -3.86 -9.31 -17.41
C ARG A 181 -4.06 -10.64 -16.70
N ARG A 182 -4.11 -10.65 -15.37
CA ARG A 182 -4.28 -11.89 -14.58
C ARG A 182 -5.64 -12.55 -14.76
N ALA A 183 -6.71 -11.77 -14.89
CA ALA A 183 -8.02 -12.32 -15.22
C ALA A 183 -8.04 -13.02 -16.59
N LYS A 184 -7.22 -12.59 -17.55
CA LYS A 184 -7.04 -13.27 -18.84
C LYS A 184 -6.15 -14.52 -18.74
N GLU A 185 -5.08 -14.47 -17.95
CA GLU A 185 -4.12 -15.57 -17.80
C GLU A 185 -4.64 -16.72 -16.94
N TRP A 186 -5.25 -16.42 -15.79
CA TRP A 186 -5.74 -17.41 -14.83
C TRP A 186 -7.23 -17.70 -14.97
N GLY A 187 -7.96 -16.84 -15.67
CA GLY A 187 -9.41 -16.80 -15.67
C GLY A 187 -9.96 -15.95 -14.51
N PRO A 188 -11.12 -15.29 -14.72
CA PRO A 188 -11.67 -14.35 -13.73
C PRO A 188 -12.09 -15.02 -12.43
N LEU A 189 -12.54 -16.28 -12.47
CA LEU A 189 -12.96 -17.02 -11.27
C LEU A 189 -11.76 -17.31 -10.36
N ASP A 190 -10.67 -17.83 -10.90
CA ASP A 190 -9.46 -18.14 -10.11
C ASP A 190 -8.82 -16.86 -9.58
N PHE A 191 -8.72 -15.81 -10.41
CA PHE A 191 -8.24 -14.49 -9.96
C PHE A 191 -9.04 -13.98 -8.75
N ASN A 192 -10.38 -13.97 -8.86
CA ASN A 192 -11.24 -13.52 -7.77
C ASN A 192 -11.12 -14.39 -6.51
N GLN A 193 -10.96 -15.71 -6.65
CA GLN A 193 -10.74 -16.61 -5.52
C GLN A 193 -9.42 -16.31 -4.79
N LYS A 194 -8.33 -16.07 -5.53
CA LYS A 194 -7.02 -15.72 -4.92
C LYS A 194 -7.09 -14.39 -4.19
N VAL A 195 -7.71 -13.37 -4.80
CA VAL A 195 -7.90 -12.06 -4.17
C VAL A 195 -8.79 -12.18 -2.92
N ALA A 196 -9.89 -12.94 -2.99
CA ALA A 196 -10.77 -13.16 -1.85
C ALA A 196 -10.06 -13.86 -0.68
N GLY A 197 -9.22 -14.87 -0.96
CA GLY A 197 -8.39 -15.53 0.06
C GLY A 197 -7.42 -14.55 0.72
N PHE A 198 -6.66 -13.81 -0.09
CA PHE A 198 -5.75 -12.76 0.39
C PHE A 198 -6.45 -11.72 1.27
N LEU A 199 -7.65 -11.27 0.86
CA LEU A 199 -8.44 -10.31 1.62
C LEU A 199 -8.94 -10.88 2.95
N ALA A 200 -9.38 -12.14 2.97
CA ALA A 200 -9.84 -12.78 4.20
C ALA A 200 -8.72 -12.82 5.24
N ASP A 201 -7.54 -13.31 4.85
CA ASP A 201 -6.38 -13.40 5.74
C ASP A 201 -5.87 -12.01 6.15
N GLY A 202 -5.83 -11.07 5.18
CA GLY A 202 -5.42 -9.70 5.40
C GLY A 202 -6.35 -8.92 6.33
N MET A 203 -7.67 -9.16 6.27
CA MET A 203 -8.63 -8.58 7.21
C MET A 203 -8.48 -9.18 8.62
N ALA A 204 -8.21 -10.48 8.73
CA ALA A 204 -7.92 -11.10 10.01
C ALA A 204 -6.67 -10.48 10.66
N HIS A 205 -5.62 -10.25 9.87
CA HIS A 205 -4.42 -9.50 10.30
C HIS A 205 -4.75 -8.07 10.71
N ALA A 206 -5.58 -7.37 9.93
CA ALA A 206 -6.00 -6.00 10.25
C ALA A 206 -6.78 -5.87 11.56
N GLY A 207 -7.51 -6.91 11.97
CA GLY A 207 -8.15 -6.96 13.29
C GLY A 207 -7.17 -6.85 14.47
N GLY A 208 -5.87 -7.13 14.25
CA GLY A 208 -4.83 -7.02 15.28
C GLY A 208 -4.22 -5.62 15.45
N TRP A 209 -4.38 -4.72 14.47
CA TRP A 209 -3.73 -3.41 14.50
C TRP A 209 -4.66 -2.23 14.18
N MET A 210 -5.79 -2.44 13.50
CA MET A 210 -6.68 -1.35 13.09
C MET A 210 -7.78 -1.10 14.12
N LEU A 211 -7.97 0.17 14.47
CA LEU A 211 -9.05 0.66 15.32
C LEU A 211 -10.17 1.22 14.44
N VAL A 212 -11.30 0.50 14.40
CA VAL A 212 -12.47 0.92 13.63
C VAL A 212 -13.37 1.80 14.51
N HIS A 213 -13.58 3.04 14.08
CA HIS A 213 -14.47 4.00 14.71
C HIS A 213 -15.73 4.17 13.85
N GLU A 214 -16.85 3.67 14.36
CA GLU A 214 -18.15 3.87 13.74
C GLU A 214 -18.80 5.15 14.26
N THR A 215 -19.29 5.98 13.35
CA THR A 215 -20.02 7.21 13.65
C THR A 215 -21.37 7.18 12.93
N LYS A 216 -22.45 7.46 13.68
CA LYS A 216 -23.82 7.46 13.14
C LYS A 216 -24.24 8.86 12.72
N GLY A 217 -24.83 8.96 11.53
CA GLY A 217 -25.44 10.15 10.99
C GLY A 217 -24.43 11.14 10.38
N LEU A 218 -24.86 11.78 9.28
CA LEU A 218 -24.04 12.73 8.52
C LEU A 218 -23.71 14.02 9.27
N ALA A 219 -24.42 14.33 10.36
CA ALA A 219 -24.12 15.52 11.19
C ALA A 219 -22.70 15.48 11.77
N GLN A 220 -22.14 14.29 11.97
CA GLN A 220 -20.77 14.11 12.48
C GLN A 220 -19.71 13.99 11.38
N PHE A 221 -20.12 13.98 10.10
CA PHE A 221 -19.19 13.84 8.98
C PHE A 221 -18.28 15.05 8.80
N GLU A 222 -18.81 16.26 8.92
CA GLU A 222 -18.05 17.50 8.69
C GLU A 222 -16.77 17.62 9.58
N PRO A 223 -16.83 17.46 10.91
CA PRO A 223 -15.63 17.53 11.74
C PRO A 223 -14.64 16.40 11.45
N ILE A 224 -15.11 15.19 11.09
CA ILE A 224 -14.26 14.07 10.67
C ILE A 224 -13.55 14.42 9.36
N TYR A 225 -14.29 14.89 8.36
CA TYR A 225 -13.74 15.27 7.06
C TYR A 225 -12.70 16.39 7.22
N ALA A 226 -12.96 17.38 8.07
CA ALA A 226 -12.02 18.45 8.36
C ALA A 226 -10.70 17.95 8.98
N ARG A 227 -10.73 16.91 9.83
CA ARG A 227 -9.52 16.24 10.34
C ARG A 227 -8.78 15.50 9.24
N VAL A 228 -9.48 14.72 8.42
CA VAL A 228 -8.90 13.94 7.30
C VAL A 228 -8.19 14.85 6.30
N VAL A 229 -8.82 15.98 5.91
CA VAL A 229 -8.22 16.94 4.96
C VAL A 229 -6.94 17.58 5.51
N LYS A 230 -6.84 17.74 6.83
CA LYS A 230 -5.63 18.26 7.50
C LYS A 230 -4.54 17.19 7.69
N GLY A 231 -4.81 15.93 7.33
CA GLY A 231 -3.93 14.81 7.64
C GLY A 231 -3.91 14.44 9.13
N ASP A 232 -4.88 14.91 9.91
CA ASP A 232 -5.02 14.65 11.35
C ASP A 232 -5.76 13.32 11.61
N MET A 233 -5.16 12.25 11.10
CA MET A 233 -5.65 10.89 11.21
C MET A 233 -4.50 9.96 11.59
N ARG A 234 -4.72 9.15 12.63
CA ARG A 234 -3.74 8.12 13.01
C ARG A 234 -3.79 7.00 11.99
N ALA A 235 -2.63 6.41 11.69
CA ALA A 235 -2.53 5.36 10.68
C ALA A 235 -3.37 4.10 11.03
N GLU A 236 -3.48 3.81 12.33
CA GLU A 236 -4.30 2.72 12.88
C GLU A 236 -5.81 2.98 12.81
N GLU A 237 -6.27 4.22 12.58
CA GLU A 237 -7.70 4.52 12.57
C GLU A 237 -8.35 4.16 11.22
N GLY A 238 -9.53 3.56 11.30
CA GLY A 238 -10.47 3.40 10.19
C GLY A 238 -11.83 3.99 10.59
N ILE A 239 -12.36 4.92 9.81
CA ILE A 239 -13.63 5.58 10.13
C ILE A 239 -14.73 5.06 9.21
N ILE A 240 -15.83 4.61 9.80
CA ILE A 240 -17.06 4.25 9.11
C ILE A 240 -18.16 5.23 9.52
N VAL A 241 -18.79 5.87 8.54
CA VAL A 241 -19.96 6.71 8.78
C VAL A 241 -21.19 5.96 8.29
N THR A 242 -22.09 5.63 9.21
CA THR A 242 -23.37 4.97 8.91
C THR A 242 -24.52 5.99 8.85
N PRO A 243 -25.58 5.74 8.07
CA PRO A 243 -26.74 6.63 7.97
C PRO A 243 -27.40 6.95 9.32
#